data_AF-A0A7W1F219-F1
#
_entry.id   AF-A0A7W1F219-F1
#
_cell.length_a   1.000
_cell.length_b   1.000
_cell.length_c   1.000
_cell.angle_alpha   90.00
_cell.angle_beta   90.00
_cell.angle_gamma   90.00
#
_symmetry.space_group_name_H-M   'P 1'
#
loop_
_entity.id
_entity.type
_entity.pdbx_description
1 polymer ?
#
loop_
_entity_poly.entity_id
_entity_poly.type
_entity_poly.pdbx_seq_one_letter_code
_entity_poly.pdbx_strand_id
1 'polypeptide(L)'
;MSDAVPAQPVAPAAAPPAKAGFAFTDPGCRTEVRVGALLVLMGLFLWLWLGPSTSIKLCWTGLPLVVIGVPIQAIQARRDGRPGFPWKLGLTLAIGSLLMWNDLTYREAVAGQLFVQPIAPILLGVGMWILAWWPIARTGRKGRAT
;
A
#
# COMPACT_ATOMS: atom_id res chain seq x y z
N MET A 1 -55.02 14.83 -22.46
CA MET A 1 -54.21 15.32 -21.33
C MET A 1 -53.67 14.09 -20.63
N SER A 2 -52.44 13.69 -20.94
CA SER A 2 -51.77 12.57 -20.28
C SER A 2 -50.98 13.13 -19.12
N ASP A 3 -51.42 12.84 -17.90
CA ASP A 3 -50.70 13.18 -16.69
C ASP A 3 -49.38 12.40 -16.63
N ALA A 4 -48.27 13.14 -16.57
CA ALA A 4 -46.95 12.57 -16.38
C ALA A 4 -46.85 12.00 -14.96
N VAL A 5 -46.64 10.68 -14.85
CA VAL A 5 -46.32 10.02 -13.59
C VAL A 5 -44.99 10.59 -13.08
N PRO A 6 -44.92 11.15 -11.87
CA PRO A 6 -43.67 11.69 -11.34
C PRO A 6 -42.66 10.55 -11.17
N ALA A 7 -41.49 10.70 -11.78
CA ALA A 7 -40.39 9.75 -11.66
C ALA A 7 -40.00 9.61 -10.18
N GLN A 8 -40.19 8.42 -9.61
CA GLN A 8 -39.70 8.14 -8.27
C GLN A 8 -38.17 8.30 -8.23
N PRO A 9 -37.62 9.00 -7.23
CA PRO A 9 -36.17 9.08 -7.06
C PRO A 9 -35.65 7.67 -6.74
N VAL A 10 -34.94 7.08 -7.70
CA VAL A 10 -34.24 5.80 -7.51
C VAL A 10 -33.22 6.02 -6.41
N ALA A 11 -33.47 5.44 -5.23
CA ALA A 11 -32.54 5.47 -4.12
C ALA A 11 -31.18 4.91 -4.60
N PRO A 12 -30.05 5.57 -4.29
CA PRO A 12 -28.74 5.09 -4.73
C PRO A 12 -28.54 3.66 -4.23
N ALA A 13 -28.33 2.75 -5.18
CA ALA A 13 -28.13 1.33 -4.90
C ALA A 13 -27.03 1.17 -3.84
N ALA A 14 -27.36 0.46 -2.75
CA ALA A 14 -26.41 0.18 -1.69
C ALA A 14 -25.16 -0.47 -2.27
N ALA A 15 -23.99 0.12 -1.99
CA ALA A 15 -22.72 -0.37 -2.52
C ALA A 15 -22.55 -1.86 -2.17
N PRO A 16 -22.15 -2.71 -3.13
CA PRO A 16 -22.05 -4.14 -2.90
C PRO A 16 -21.08 -4.43 -1.75
N PRO A 17 -21.33 -5.50 -0.96
CA PRO A 17 -20.47 -5.86 0.16
C PRO A 17 -19.05 -6.12 -0.37
N ALA A 18 -18.06 -5.49 0.27
CA ALA A 18 -16.67 -5.62 -0.12
C ALA A 18 -16.26 -7.11 -0.11
N LYS A 19 -15.94 -7.66 -1.28
CA LYS A 19 -15.45 -9.04 -1.40
C LYS A 19 -14.12 -9.15 -0.66
N ALA A 20 -13.93 -10.24 0.09
CA ALA A 20 -12.68 -10.53 0.79
C ALA A 20 -11.57 -10.90 -0.20
N GLY A 21 -10.99 -9.91 -0.88
CA GLY A 21 -9.99 -10.08 -1.93
C GLY A 21 -8.60 -9.56 -1.57
N PHE A 22 -7.65 -9.74 -2.47
CA PHE A 22 -6.37 -9.04 -2.51
C PHE A 22 -6.45 -8.11 -3.71
N ALA A 23 -6.73 -6.82 -3.48
CA ALA A 23 -6.73 -5.86 -4.56
C ALA A 23 -6.15 -4.53 -4.07
N PHE A 24 -5.18 -4.00 -4.81
CA PHE A 24 -4.72 -2.61 -4.66
C PHE A 24 -5.88 -1.60 -4.77
N THR A 25 -7.01 -2.02 -5.33
CA THR A 25 -8.24 -1.25 -5.52
C THR A 25 -9.27 -1.44 -4.41
N ASP A 26 -8.97 -2.19 -3.34
CA ASP A 26 -9.92 -2.44 -2.26
C ASP A 26 -10.52 -1.12 -1.74
N PRO A 27 -11.86 -0.94 -1.75
CA PRO A 27 -12.52 0.37 -1.69
C PRO A 27 -12.21 1.22 -0.44
N GLY A 28 -11.53 0.67 0.58
CA GLY A 28 -11.08 1.44 1.74
C GLY A 28 -9.59 1.74 1.83
N CYS A 29 -8.77 1.36 0.84
CA CYS A 29 -7.38 1.76 0.79
C CYS A 29 -7.23 3.18 0.22
N ARG A 30 -6.56 4.07 0.95
CA ARG A 30 -6.37 5.47 0.56
C ARG A 30 -5.52 5.59 -0.71
N THR A 31 -5.92 6.46 -1.63
CA THR A 31 -5.20 6.68 -2.90
C THR A 31 -3.75 7.06 -2.66
N GLU A 32 -3.46 7.85 -1.64
CA GLU A 32 -2.10 8.27 -1.29
C GLU A 32 -1.21 7.08 -0.90
N VAL A 33 -1.74 6.13 -0.13
CA VAL A 33 -1.01 4.92 0.26
C VAL A 33 -0.77 4.02 -0.95
N ARG A 34 -1.75 3.89 -1.85
CA ARG A 34 -1.63 3.13 -3.09
C ARG A 34 -0.56 3.72 -4.01
N VAL A 35 -0.63 5.02 -4.26
CA VAL A 35 0.33 5.75 -5.11
C VAL A 35 1.71 5.72 -4.48
N GLY A 36 1.82 5.95 -3.17
CA GLY A 36 3.09 5.87 -2.45
C GLY A 36 3.75 4.49 -2.57
N ALA A 37 3.00 3.42 -2.31
CA ALA A 37 3.50 2.05 -2.45
C ALA A 37 3.87 1.72 -3.91
N LEU A 38 3.09 2.20 -4.89
CA LEU A 38 3.41 2.02 -6.30
C LEU A 38 4.71 2.73 -6.68
N LEU A 39 4.93 3.96 -6.22
CA LEU A 39 6.16 4.72 -6.48
C LEU A 39 7.39 4.03 -5.88
N VAL A 40 7.28 3.48 -4.67
CA VAL A 40 8.35 2.69 -4.04
C VAL A 40 8.63 1.41 -4.84
N LEU A 41 7.58 0.69 -5.28
CA LEU A 41 7.72 -0.49 -6.13
C LEU A 41 8.31 -0.16 -7.51
N MET A 42 7.92 0.96 -8.12
CA MET A 42 8.50 1.42 -9.38
C MET A 42 9.99 1.70 -9.22
N GLY A 43 10.41 2.28 -8.09
CA GLY A 43 11.84 2.44 -7.78
C GLY A 43 12.61 1.12 -7.80
N LEU A 44 12.01 0.00 -7.36
CA LEU A 44 12.61 -1.33 -7.49
C LEU A 44 12.74 -1.76 -8.95
N PHE A 45 11.63 -1.81 -9.69
CA PHE A 45 11.62 -2.43 -11.01
C PHE A 45 12.28 -1.57 -12.09
N LEU A 46 12.26 -0.25 -11.94
CA LEU A 46 12.85 0.67 -12.92
C LEU A 46 14.34 0.93 -12.67
N TRP A 47 14.93 0.35 -11.62
CA TRP A 47 16.36 0.53 -11.31
C TRP A 47 17.27 0.16 -12.48
N LEU A 48 16.97 -0.96 -13.17
CA LEU A 48 17.76 -1.43 -14.31
C LEU A 48 17.61 -0.54 -15.55
N TRP A 49 16.51 0.20 -15.68
CA TRP A 49 16.20 1.02 -16.87
C TRP A 49 16.55 2.49 -16.69
N LEU A 50 16.19 3.08 -15.55
CA LEU A 50 16.37 4.51 -15.23
C LEU A 50 17.65 4.78 -14.44
N GLY A 51 18.33 3.73 -13.99
CA GLY A 51 19.51 3.80 -13.14
C GLY A 51 19.20 4.08 -11.67
N PRO A 52 20.23 3.97 -10.80
CA PRO A 52 20.11 4.09 -9.36
C PRO A 52 19.60 5.47 -8.90
N SER A 53 20.14 6.55 -9.49
CA SER A 53 19.87 7.93 -9.07
C SER A 53 18.43 8.37 -9.32
N THR A 54 17.81 7.92 -10.40
CA THR A 54 16.41 8.25 -10.70
C THR A 54 15.45 7.42 -9.85
N SER A 55 15.77 6.14 -9.70
CA SER A 55 14.97 5.18 -8.97
C SER A 55 14.90 5.50 -7.48
N ILE A 56 16.01 5.97 -6.89
CA ILE A 56 16.00 6.41 -5.49
C ILE A 56 15.14 7.67 -5.28
N LYS A 57 15.08 8.59 -6.25
CA LYS A 57 14.19 9.76 -6.19
C LYS A 57 12.71 9.33 -6.22
N LEU A 58 12.37 8.33 -7.02
CA LEU A 58 11.02 7.74 -7.02
C LEU A 58 10.69 7.13 -5.64
N CYS A 59 11.61 6.37 -5.04
CA CYS A 59 11.42 5.86 -3.67
C CYS A 59 11.21 7.01 -2.67
N TRP A 60 12.03 8.06 -2.72
CA TRP A 60 11.92 9.21 -1.82
C TRP A 60 10.64 10.03 -2.00
N THR A 61 10.04 10.04 -3.19
CA THR A 61 8.73 10.68 -3.40
C THR A 61 7.57 9.80 -2.92
N GLY A 62 7.70 8.47 -3.06
CA GLY A 62 6.71 7.51 -2.57
C GLY A 62 6.71 7.36 -1.04
N LEU A 63 7.87 7.42 -0.39
CA LEU A 63 8.02 7.14 1.04
C LEU A 63 7.15 8.05 1.94
N PRO A 64 7.14 9.38 1.78
CA PRO A 64 6.33 10.28 2.61
C PRO A 64 4.84 9.96 2.55
N LEU A 65 4.34 9.60 1.36
CA LEU A 65 2.94 9.21 1.15
C LEU A 65 2.58 7.97 1.96
N VAL A 66 3.48 6.98 2.02
CA VAL A 66 3.28 5.77 2.81
C VAL A 66 3.44 6.06 4.30
N VAL A 67 4.52 6.75 4.70
CA VAL A 67 4.86 7.04 6.10
C VAL A 67 3.72 7.79 6.79
N ILE A 68 3.11 8.76 6.10
CA ILE A 68 2.00 9.57 6.63
C ILE A 68 0.64 8.90 6.38
N GLY A 69 0.42 8.35 5.19
CA GLY A 69 -0.87 7.79 4.80
C GLY A 69 -1.27 6.56 5.60
N VAL A 70 -0.32 5.69 5.94
CA VAL A 70 -0.55 4.44 6.69
C VAL A 70 -1.09 4.70 8.10
N PRO A 71 -0.44 5.54 8.95
CA PRO A 71 -0.99 5.93 10.25
C PRO A 71 -2.40 6.51 10.18
N ILE A 72 -2.62 7.46 9.26
CA ILE A 72 -3.93 8.11 9.13
C ILE A 72 -4.99 7.07 8.75
N GLN A 73 -4.68 6.20 7.79
CA GLN A 73 -5.60 5.15 7.38
C GLN A 73 -5.87 4.15 8.50
N ALA A 74 -4.87 3.78 9.30
CA ALA A 74 -5.06 2.90 10.46
C ALA A 74 -5.98 3.51 11.52
N ILE A 75 -5.81 4.81 11.81
CA ILE A 75 -6.65 5.54 12.75
C ILE A 75 -8.09 5.66 12.22
N GLN A 76 -8.27 5.96 10.94
CA GLN A 76 -9.60 6.01 10.29
C GLN A 76 -10.27 4.64 10.27
N ALA A 77 -9.54 3.56 9.94
CA ALA A 77 -10.07 2.20 9.99
C ALA A 77 -10.53 1.82 11.40
N ARG A 78 -9.80 2.28 12.43
CA ARG A 78 -10.16 2.10 13.83
C ARG A 78 -11.39 2.91 14.24
N ARG A 79 -11.50 4.19 13.85
CA ARG A 79 -12.58 5.10 14.25
C ARG A 79 -13.88 4.83 13.49
N ASP A 80 -13.78 4.70 12.18
CA ASP A 80 -14.94 4.69 11.28
C ASP A 80 -15.34 3.25 10.87
N GLY A 81 -14.58 2.24 11.30
CA GLY A 81 -14.83 0.84 10.95
C GLY A 81 -14.62 0.52 9.47
N ARG A 82 -13.94 1.41 8.72
CA ARG A 82 -13.70 1.22 7.28
C ARG A 82 -12.93 -0.09 7.03
N PRO A 83 -13.47 -1.01 6.21
CA PRO A 83 -12.71 -2.16 5.75
C PRO A 83 -11.61 -1.69 4.80
N GLY A 84 -10.39 -2.27 4.85
CA GLY A 84 -9.40 -2.05 3.79
C GLY A 84 -7.99 -1.62 4.22
N PHE A 85 -7.58 -1.82 5.47
CA PHE A 85 -6.16 -1.64 5.83
C PHE A 85 -5.28 -2.64 5.04
N PRO A 86 -4.23 -2.19 4.32
CA PRO A 86 -3.52 -2.99 3.32
C PRO A 86 -2.45 -3.91 3.94
N TRP A 87 -2.79 -4.66 4.99
CA TRP A 87 -1.83 -5.51 5.70
C TRP A 87 -1.22 -6.59 4.80
N LYS A 88 -1.99 -7.12 3.84
CA LYS A 88 -1.49 -8.10 2.86
C LYS A 88 -0.39 -7.51 2.00
N LEU A 89 -0.53 -6.25 1.59
CA LEU A 89 0.51 -5.52 0.86
C LEU A 89 1.77 -5.38 1.74
N GLY A 90 1.60 -4.95 2.99
CA GLY A 90 2.72 -4.86 3.95
C GLY A 90 3.46 -6.20 4.09
N LEU A 91 2.70 -7.29 4.19
CA LEU A 91 3.26 -8.65 4.26
C LEU A 91 3.99 -9.05 2.98
N THR A 92 3.39 -8.83 1.80
CA THR A 92 4.03 -9.12 0.52
C THR A 92 5.33 -8.34 0.33
N LEU A 93 5.35 -7.05 0.70
CA LEU A 93 6.55 -6.22 0.62
C LEU A 93 7.64 -6.71 1.58
N ALA A 94 7.27 -7.03 2.82
CA ALA A 94 8.23 -7.52 3.81
C ALA A 94 8.82 -8.89 3.42
N ILE A 95 7.97 -9.87 3.09
CA ILE A 95 8.42 -11.21 2.70
C ILE A 95 9.17 -11.17 1.38
N GLY A 96 8.62 -10.49 0.36
CA GLY A 96 9.28 -10.36 -0.94
C GLY A 96 10.65 -9.73 -0.81
N SER A 97 10.77 -8.68 0.00
CA SER A 97 12.06 -8.04 0.25
C SER A 97 13.05 -8.91 1.02
N LEU A 98 12.59 -9.74 1.96
CA LEU A 98 13.46 -10.69 2.67
C LEU A 98 13.97 -11.78 1.74
N LEU A 99 13.09 -12.33 0.88
CA LEU A 99 13.46 -13.36 -0.08
C LEU A 99 14.45 -12.83 -1.13
N MET A 100 14.26 -11.60 -1.58
CA MET A 100 15.14 -10.95 -2.56
C MET A 100 16.43 -10.37 -1.95
N TRP A 101 16.62 -10.43 -0.62
CA TRP A 101 17.72 -9.72 0.04
C TRP A 101 19.11 -10.13 -0.46
N ASN A 102 19.31 -11.43 -0.70
CA ASN A 102 20.57 -11.97 -1.23
C ASN A 102 20.73 -11.70 -2.74
N ASP A 103 19.63 -11.72 -3.49
CA ASP A 103 19.62 -11.52 -4.94
C ASP A 103 19.83 -10.05 -5.34
N LEU A 104 19.51 -9.11 -4.43
CA LEU A 104 19.69 -7.67 -4.63
C LEU A 104 21.10 -7.19 -4.31
N THR A 105 22.10 -8.08 -4.33
CA THR A 105 23.50 -7.70 -4.23
C THR A 105 24.05 -7.36 -5.62
N TYR A 106 24.82 -6.28 -5.71
CA TYR A 106 25.46 -5.84 -6.95
C TYR A 106 26.93 -5.55 -6.72
N ARG A 107 27.71 -5.60 -7.80
CA ARG A 107 29.11 -5.16 -7.82
C ARG A 107 29.25 -4.02 -8.82
N GLU A 108 29.97 -2.97 -8.43
CA GLU A 108 30.29 -1.85 -9.34
C GLU A 108 31.40 -2.22 -10.34
N ALA A 109 32.25 -3.19 -10.00
CA ALA A 109 33.32 -3.70 -10.84
C ALA A 109 33.45 -5.23 -10.72
N VAL A 110 33.99 -5.88 -11.75
CA VAL A 110 34.13 -7.35 -11.83
C VAL A 110 34.87 -7.93 -10.61
N ALA A 111 35.88 -7.23 -10.10
CA ALA A 111 36.64 -7.60 -8.89
C ALA A 111 36.26 -6.79 -7.63
N GLY A 112 35.19 -5.99 -7.69
CA GLY A 112 34.79 -5.08 -6.61
C GLY A 112 34.04 -5.76 -5.46
N GLN A 113 33.83 -5.00 -4.37
CA GLN A 113 33.03 -5.41 -3.22
C GLN A 113 31.56 -5.60 -3.62
N LEU A 114 30.89 -6.56 -2.98
CA LEU A 114 29.44 -6.74 -3.09
C LEU A 114 28.73 -5.69 -2.22
N PHE A 115 27.87 -4.90 -2.83
CA PHE A 115 26.99 -3.96 -2.16
C PHE A 115 25.55 -4.46 -2.20
N VAL A 116 24.82 -4.29 -1.12
CA VAL A 116 23.37 -4.55 -1.10
C VAL A 116 22.69 -3.35 -1.76
N GLN A 117 21.79 -3.59 -2.71
CA GLN A 117 20.98 -2.51 -3.28
C GLN A 117 20.13 -1.88 -2.16
N PRO A 118 20.18 -0.53 -1.99
CA PRO A 118 19.44 0.16 -0.94
C PRO A 118 17.93 -0.03 -0.98
N ILE A 119 17.38 -0.50 -2.10
CA ILE A 119 15.94 -0.72 -2.25
C ILE A 119 15.42 -1.86 -1.37
N ALA A 120 16.19 -2.94 -1.19
CA ALA A 120 15.75 -4.05 -0.35
C ALA A 120 15.41 -3.56 1.08
N PRO A 121 16.32 -2.90 1.83
CA PRO A 121 15.96 -2.35 3.14
C PRO A 121 14.81 -1.35 3.10
N ILE A 122 14.66 -0.57 2.03
CA ILE A 122 13.53 0.37 1.89
C ILE A 122 12.20 -0.37 1.79
N LEU A 123 12.10 -1.40 0.93
CA LEU A 123 10.88 -2.19 0.76
C LEU A 123 10.51 -2.95 2.02
N LEU A 124 11.52 -3.56 2.66
CA LEU A 124 11.34 -4.21 3.96
C LEU A 124 10.82 -3.22 5.00
N GLY A 125 11.46 -2.06 5.11
CA GLY A 125 11.06 -0.99 6.02
C GLY A 125 9.61 -0.53 5.78
N VAL A 126 9.21 -0.33 4.52
CA VAL A 126 7.84 0.01 4.13
C VAL A 126 6.86 -1.11 4.49
N GLY A 127 7.19 -2.36 4.19
CA GLY A 127 6.36 -3.51 4.53
C GLY A 127 6.14 -3.64 6.04
N MET A 128 7.22 -3.54 6.81
CA MET A 128 7.20 -3.55 8.28
C MET A 128 6.43 -2.37 8.86
N TRP A 129 6.55 -1.17 8.27
CA TRP A 129 5.78 0.00 8.68
C TRP A 129 4.27 -0.23 8.52
N ILE A 130 3.84 -0.76 7.38
CA ILE A 130 2.42 -1.11 7.17
C ILE A 130 1.97 -2.15 8.20
N LEU A 131 2.76 -3.20 8.43
CA LEU A 131 2.42 -4.25 9.39
C LEU A 131 2.36 -3.74 10.84
N ALA A 132 3.24 -2.82 11.24
CA ALA A 132 3.26 -2.25 12.59
C ALA A 132 1.95 -1.51 12.94
N TRP A 133 1.30 -0.92 11.94
CA TRP A 133 0.02 -0.22 12.13
C TRP A 133 -1.22 -1.12 12.00
N TRP A 134 -1.06 -2.36 11.52
CA TRP A 134 -2.17 -3.29 11.34
C TRP A 134 -2.93 -3.62 12.65
N PRO A 135 -2.27 -3.87 13.81
CA PRO A 135 -2.98 -4.12 15.06
C PRO A 135 -3.90 -2.96 15.45
N ILE A 136 -3.44 -1.71 15.28
CA ILE A 136 -4.21 -0.50 15.60
C ILE A 136 -5.47 -0.43 14.73
N ALA A 137 -5.35 -0.73 13.43
CA ALA A 137 -6.48 -0.77 12.51
C ALA A 137 -7.49 -1.87 12.86
N ARG A 138 -7.05 -3.00 13.45
CA ARG A 138 -7.91 -4.14 13.80
C ARG A 138 -8.73 -3.92 15.07
N THR A 139 -8.20 -3.17 16.03
CA THR A 139 -8.78 -3.04 17.38
C THR A 139 -10.17 -2.37 17.38
N GLY A 140 -10.47 -1.50 16.41
CA GLY A 140 -11.79 -0.84 16.30
C GLY A 140 -12.96 -1.77 15.95
N ARG A 141 -12.69 -2.96 15.41
CA ARG A 141 -13.73 -3.87 14.89
C ARG A 141 -14.46 -4.68 15.96
N LYS A 142 -13.84 -4.88 17.12
CA LYS A 142 -14.38 -5.76 18.19
C LYS A 142 -15.45 -5.10 19.06
N GLY A 143 -15.55 -3.77 19.08
CA GLY A 143 -16.42 -3.04 20.01
C GLY A 143 -17.84 -2.73 19.51
N ARG A 144 -18.22 -3.14 18.30
CA ARG A 144 -19.52 -2.78 17.67
C ARG A 144 -20.43 -3.99 17.38
N ALA A 145 -20.08 -5.17 17.87
CA ALA A 145 -20.81 -6.42 17.63
C ALA A 145 -21.64 -6.88 18.84
N THR A 146 -21.93 -5.97 19.77
CA THR A 146 -22.82 -6.13 20.92
C THR A 146 -23.86 -5.03 20.88
#